data_AF-A0A291DPV9-F1
#
_entry.id   AF-A0A291DPV9-F1
#
_cell.length_a   1.000
_cell.length_b   1.000
_cell.length_c   1.000
_cell.angle_alpha   90.00
_cell.angle_beta   90.00
_cell.angle_gamma   90.00
#
_symmetry.space_group_name_H-M   'P 1'
#
loop_
_entity.id
_entity.type
_entity.pdbx_description
1 polymer ?
#
loop_
_entity_poly.entity_id
_entity_poly.type
_entity_poly.pdbx_seq_one_letter_code
_entity_poly.pdbx_strand_id
1 'polypeptide(L)' 'MRIAIDTIGRIHLIDGYKPYGSIVFDIDKKNDRVGVYQDSDNEVIRTQFETIEESAEFGREELIQGLEQVIENLKEAL' A
#
# COMPACT_ATOMS: atom_id res chain seq x y z
N MET A 1 8.47 -11.07 -4.04
CA MET A 1 7.93 -9.92 -3.32
C MET A 1 9.01 -9.35 -2.41
N ARG A 2 9.13 -8.02 -2.33
CA ARG A 2 10.09 -7.32 -1.46
C ARG A 2 9.36 -6.21 -0.71
N ILE A 3 9.68 -6.03 0.58
CA ILE A 3 9.27 -4.84 1.33
C ILE A 3 10.40 -3.81 1.29
N ALA A 4 10.09 -2.56 0.98
CA ALA A 4 11.02 -1.44 1.08
C ALA A 4 10.38 -0.28 1.85
N ILE A 5 11.21 0.57 2.44
CA ILE A 5 10.78 1.83 3.05
C ILE A 5 11.54 2.94 2.34
N ASP A 6 10.84 3.93 1.82
CA ASP A 6 11.48 5.03 1.10
C ASP A 6 11.98 6.13 2.04
N THR A 7 12.60 7.16 1.46
CA THR A 7 13.25 8.25 2.22
C THR A 7 12.27 9.11 3.02
N ILE A 8 10.97 9.09 2.69
CA ILE A 8 9.94 9.84 3.41
C ILE A 8 9.11 8.94 4.35
N GLY A 9 9.44 7.65 4.41
CA GLY A 9 8.87 6.70 5.37
C GLY A 9 7.64 5.95 4.88
N ARG A 10 7.35 5.97 3.56
CA ARG A 10 6.28 5.14 2.98
C ARG A 10 6.76 3.70 2.88
N ILE A 11 5.87 2.74 3.14
CA ILE A 11 6.16 1.32 3.01
C ILE A 11 5.71 0.87 1.61
N HIS A 12 6.58 0.14 0.91
CA HIS A 12 6.33 -0.38 -0.43
C HIS A 12 6.32 -1.90 -0.38
N LEU A 13 5.20 -2.50 -0.78
CA LEU A 13 5.05 -3.91 -1.06
C LEU A 13 5.26 -4.13 -2.57
N ILE A 14 6.47 -4.50 -2.95
CA ILE A 14 6.90 -4.55 -4.35
C ILE A 14 6.73 -5.98 -4.87
N ASP A 15 5.96 -6.15 -5.94
CA ASP A 15 5.87 -7.43 -6.63
C ASP A 15 7.12 -7.67 -7.50
N GLY A 16 7.36 -8.93 -7.87
CA GLY A 16 8.48 -9.29 -8.74
C GLY A 16 8.10 -9.42 -10.21
N TYR A 17 6.86 -9.08 -10.56
CA TYR A 17 6.27 -9.31 -11.86
C TYR A 17 6.46 -8.09 -12.78
N LYS A 18 6.24 -8.27 -14.08
CA LYS A 18 6.30 -7.18 -15.06
C LYS A 18 4.94 -6.98 -15.73
N PRO A 19 4.49 -5.73 -15.95
CA PRO A 19 5.17 -4.45 -15.62
C PRO A 19 5.27 -4.20 -14.10
N TYR A 20 6.17 -3.31 -13.68
CA TYR A 20 6.37 -2.98 -12.26
C TYR A 20 5.05 -2.59 -11.60
N GLY A 21 4.82 -3.15 -10.42
CA GLY A 21 3.76 -2.77 -9.52
C GLY A 21 4.26 -2.78 -8.08
N SER A 22 3.84 -1.79 -7.30
CA SER A 22 3.95 -1.84 -5.85
C SER A 22 2.64 -1.38 -5.21
N ILE A 23 2.36 -1.86 -4.01
CA ILE A 23 1.34 -1.28 -3.13
C ILE A 23 2.08 -0.40 -2.13
N VAL A 24 1.70 0.87 -2.09
CA VAL A 24 2.28 1.89 -1.23
C VAL A 24 1.37 2.11 -0.03
N PHE A 25 1.97 2.14 1.14
CA PHE A 25 1.35 2.53 2.40
C PHE A 25 1.97 3.85 2.84
N ASP A 26 1.21 4.93 2.68
CA ASP A 26 1.61 6.29 3.02
C ASP A 26 1.09 6.67 4.40
N ILE A 27 2.01 6.94 5.33
CA ILE A 27 1.71 7.04 6.75
C ILE A 27 1.57 8.50 7.17
N ASP A 28 0.33 8.94 7.37
CA ASP A 28 0.05 10.21 8.02
C ASP A 28 0.08 10.05 9.54
N LYS A 29 1.27 10.25 10.11
CA LYS A 29 1.48 10.20 11.57
C LYS A 29 0.69 11.25 12.34
N LYS A 30 0.30 12.36 11.71
CA LYS A 30 -0.40 13.46 12.38
C LYS A 30 -1.86 13.09 12.60
N ASN A 31 -2.47 12.44 11.62
CA ASN A 31 -3.89 12.06 11.66
C ASN A 31 -4.10 10.59 12.03
N ASP A 32 -3.03 9.82 12.26
CA ASP A 32 -3.05 8.37 12.54
C ASP A 32 -3.75 7.56 11.44
N ARG A 33 -3.53 7.96 10.19
CA ARG A 33 -4.13 7.36 9.01
C ARG A 33 -3.08 6.82 8.06
N VAL A 34 -3.50 5.86 7.25
CA VAL A 34 -2.65 5.26 6.21
C VAL A 34 -3.41 5.27 4.90
N GLY A 35 -2.84 5.97 3.91
CA GLY A 35 -3.27 5.89 2.52
C GLY A 35 -2.67 4.66 1.87
N VAL A 36 -3.50 3.86 1.20
CA VAL A 36 -3.09 2.65 0.48
C VAL A 36 -3.45 2.82 -0.99
N TYR A 37 -2.43 2.77 -1.85
CA TYR A 37 -2.59 2.96 -3.29
C TYR A 37 -1.56 2.15 -4.08
N GLN A 38 -1.85 1.93 -5.36
CA GLN A 38 -0.93 1.28 -6.27
C GLN A 38 0.09 2.28 -6.83
N ASP A 39 1.31 1.83 -7.07
CA ASP A 39 2.34 2.59 -7.79
C ASP A 39 2.68 1.88 -9.11
N SER A 40 3.17 2.66 -10.07
CA SER A 40 3.52 2.19 -11.41
C SER A 40 4.77 2.88 -11.95
N ASP A 41 5.52 2.15 -12.77
CA ASP A 41 6.60 2.72 -13.57
C ASP A 41 6.05 3.64 -14.69
N ASN A 42 4.77 3.52 -15.03
CA ASN A 42 4.11 4.44 -15.94
C ASN A 42 3.69 5.71 -15.18
N GLU A 43 4.35 6.83 -15.48
CA GLU A 43 4.13 8.12 -14.82
C GLU A 43 2.66 8.57 -14.85
N VAL A 44 1.95 8.39 -15.97
CA VAL A 44 0.54 8.81 -16.08
C VAL A 44 -0.34 8.03 -15.11
N ILE A 45 -0.11 6.72 -15.02
CA ILE A 45 -0.85 5.83 -14.11
C ILE A 45 -0.49 6.14 -12.66
N ARG A 46 0.79 6.32 -12.37
CA ARG A 46 1.26 6.71 -11.03
C ARG A 46 0.64 8.01 -10.55
N THR A 47 0.62 9.05 -11.40
CA THR A 47 0.02 10.34 -11.04
C THR A 47 -1.48 10.22 -10.74
N GLN A 48 -2.21 9.35 -11.44
CA GLN A 48 -3.62 9.08 -11.13
C GLN A 48 -3.78 8.44 -9.73
N PHE A 49 -2.90 7.50 -9.36
CA PHE A 49 -2.94 6.90 -8.02
C PHE A 49 -2.46 7.82 -6.90
N GLU A 50 -1.51 8.72 -7.18
CA GLU A 50 -0.99 9.70 -6.23
C GLU A 50 -2.02 10.82 -5.92
N THR A 51 -2.98 11.07 -6.80
CA THR A 51 -4.11 11.94 -6.45
C THR A 51 -4.99 11.19 -5.45
N ILE A 52 -5.05 11.72 -4.23
CA ILE A 52 -5.70 11.14 -3.04
C ILE A 52 -7.10 10.55 -3.31
N GLU A 53 -7.82 11.05 -4.33
CA GLU A 53 -9.14 10.53 -4.75
C GLU A 53 -9.17 9.05 -5.15
N GLU A 54 -8.05 8.47 -5.62
CA GLU A 54 -7.97 7.04 -6.00
C GLU A 54 -7.35 6.16 -4.89
N SER A 55 -6.99 6.75 -3.74
CA SER A 55 -6.40 6.02 -2.60
C SER A 55 -7.45 5.58 -1.59
N ALA A 56 -7.29 4.38 -1.04
CA ALA A 56 -8.08 3.95 0.10
C ALA A 56 -7.42 4.42 1.40
N GLU A 57 -8.14 5.17 2.23
CA GLU A 57 -7.59 5.76 3.45
C GLU A 57 -8.21 5.12 4.70
N PHE A 58 -7.37 4.52 5.55
CA PHE A 58 -7.81 3.77 6.73
C PHE A 58 -7.26 4.37 8.03
N GLY A 59 -7.89 4.08 9.16
CA GLY A 59 -7.22 4.26 10.45
C GLY A 59 -6.05 3.29 10.58
N ARG A 60 -4.94 3.69 11.22
CA ARG A 60 -3.73 2.84 11.28
C ARG A 60 -3.99 1.48 11.95
N GLU A 61 -4.65 1.46 13.11
CA GLU A 61 -4.96 0.22 13.83
C GLU A 61 -6.01 -0.64 13.10
N GLU A 62 -7.01 0.00 12.46
CA GLU A 62 -8.02 -0.67 11.64
C GLU A 62 -7.37 -1.41 10.46
N LEU A 63 -6.44 -0.73 9.76
CA LEU A 63 -5.71 -1.33 8.64
C LEU A 63 -4.87 -2.52 9.09
N ILE A 64 -4.18 -2.42 10.24
CA ILE A 64 -3.38 -3.52 10.80
C ILE A 64 -4.28 -4.74 11.03
N GLN A 65 -5.41 -4.57 11.71
CA GLN A 65 -6.35 -5.66 11.98
C GLN A 65 -6.92 -6.27 10.70
N GLY A 66 -7.27 -5.43 9.71
CA GLY A 66 -7.75 -5.88 8.41
C GLY A 66 -6.71 -6.71 7.66
N LEU A 67 -5.45 -6.29 7.65
CA LEU A 67 -4.35 -7.01 7.01
C LEU A 67 -4.04 -8.33 7.73
N GLU A 68 -4.07 -8.35 9.06
CA GLU A 68 -3.94 -9.59 9.84
C GLU A 68 -5.04 -10.60 9.48
N GLN A 69 -6.29 -10.15 9.36
CA GLN A 69 -7.40 -11.01 8.95
C GLN A 69 -7.24 -11.51 7.50
N VAL A 70 -6.77 -10.67 6.57
CA VAL A 70 -6.44 -11.11 5.21
C VAL A 70 -5.38 -12.20 5.23
N ILE A 71 -4.33 -12.04 6.05
CA ILE A 71 -3.26 -13.04 6.18
C ILE A 71 -3.82 -14.38 6.68
N GLU A 72 -4.66 -14.38 7.71
CA GLU A 72 -5.28 -15.61 8.22
C GLU A 72 -6.16 -16.28 7.16
N ASN A 73 -7.02 -15.51 6.47
CA ASN A 73 -7.86 -16.04 5.39
C ASN A 73 -7.03 -16.65 4.25
N LEU A 74 -5.88 -16.04 3.90
CA LEU A 74 -4.98 -16.56 2.86
C LEU A 74 -4.28 -17.86 3.29
N LYS A 75 -3.99 -18.03 4.58
CA LYS A 75 -3.43 -19.30 5.11
C LYS A 75 -4.45 -20.43 5.08
N GLU A 76 -5.72 -20.12 5.35
CA GLU A 76 -6.81 -21.11 5.34
C GLU A 76 -7.25 -21.52 3.93
N ALA A 77 -7.07 -20.64 2.94
CA ALA A 77 -7.41 -20.89 1.55
C ALA A 77 -6.44 -21.85 0.82
N LEU A 78 -5.38 -22.31 1.51
CA LEU A 78 -4.33 -23.22 1.01
C LEU A 78 -4.36 -24.55 1.76
#